data_AF-A0A2E2M597-F1
#
_entry.id   AF-A0A2E2M597-F1
#
_cell.length_a   1.000
_cell.length_b   1.000
_cell.length_c   1.000
_cell.angle_alpha   90.00
_cell.angle_beta   90.00
_cell.angle_gamma   90.00
#
_symmetry.space_group_name_H-M   'P 1'
#
loop_
_entity.id
_entity.type
_entity.pdbx_description
1 polymer ?
#
loop_
_entity_poly.entity_id
_entity_poly.type
_entity_poly.pdbx_seq_one_letter_code
_entity_poly.pdbx_strand_id
1 'polypeptide(L)'
;MGAWIDGFQKAGAVVNVFRSRRTGSIVGMGSYMRPDPANGVVEIGAVAHAPVMQRSPVSTETHYLLARHVFEDLGYRRYEWKCHNENAASKRTAERLGFTFEGIFRQHIVSKGANRDTAWYSMIDSEWPALKAAFEAWLAPENFDQNGRQVRRLEDIRASQMRGE
;
A
#
# COMPACT_ATOMS: atom_id res chain seq x y z
N MET A 1 -24.58 5.75 11.75
CA MET A 1 -23.25 5.24 12.14
C MET A 1 -23.21 3.71 12.15
N GLY A 2 -24.14 3.01 12.82
CA GLY A 2 -24.16 1.54 12.94
C GLY A 2 -24.17 0.78 11.61
N ALA A 3 -25.04 1.17 10.66
CA ALA A 3 -25.16 0.48 9.37
C ALA A 3 -23.85 0.45 8.54
N TRP A 4 -22.98 1.46 8.68
CA TRP A 4 -21.70 1.48 7.99
C TRP A 4 -20.68 0.53 8.63
N ILE A 5 -20.62 0.51 9.97
CA ILE A 5 -19.73 -0.38 10.74
C ILE A 5 -20.13 -1.84 10.50
N ASP A 6 -21.44 -2.14 10.57
CA ASP A 6 -21.97 -3.48 10.34
C ASP A 6 -21.66 -3.95 8.92
N GLY A 7 -21.77 -3.07 7.93
CA GLY A 7 -21.40 -3.36 6.55
C GLY A 7 -19.91 -3.66 6.39
N PHE A 8 -19.04 -2.90 7.05
CA PHE A 8 -17.59 -3.08 7.01
C PHE A 8 -17.15 -4.41 7.64
N GLN A 9 -17.77 -4.78 8.77
CA GLN A 9 -17.52 -6.04 9.46
C GLN A 9 -18.04 -7.24 8.66
N LYS A 10 -19.26 -7.16 8.11
CA LYS A 10 -19.82 -8.22 7.26
C LYS A 10 -19.01 -8.47 5.99
N ALA A 11 -18.37 -7.43 5.46
CA ALA A 11 -17.47 -7.54 4.31
C ALA A 11 -16.11 -8.18 4.64
N GLY A 12 -15.88 -8.58 5.89
CA GLY A 12 -14.62 -9.20 6.34
C GLY A 12 -13.45 -8.22 6.40
N ALA A 13 -13.70 -6.91 6.38
CA ALA A 13 -12.63 -5.94 6.38
C ALA A 13 -11.97 -5.82 7.76
N VAL A 14 -10.64 -5.73 7.77
CA VAL A 14 -9.83 -5.61 8.98
C VAL A 14 -9.14 -4.25 8.98
N VAL A 15 -9.46 -3.42 9.97
CA VAL A 15 -8.87 -2.08 10.14
C VAL A 15 -7.56 -2.20 10.91
N ASN A 16 -6.48 -1.69 10.33
CA ASN A 16 -5.18 -1.55 10.97
C ASN A 16 -4.95 -0.08 11.35
N VAL A 17 -4.39 0.14 12.54
CA VAL A 17 -3.95 1.46 13.00
C VAL A 17 -2.43 1.52 12.99
N PHE A 18 -1.88 2.62 12.48
CA PHE A 18 -0.45 2.82 12.38
C PHE A 18 0.05 3.57 13.61
N ARG A 19 0.96 2.95 14.35
CA ARG A 19 1.52 3.51 15.59
C ARG A 19 3.00 3.81 15.40
N SER A 20 3.39 5.06 15.66
CA SER A 20 4.79 5.46 15.69
C SER A 20 5.50 4.77 16.85
N ARG A 21 6.53 3.95 16.58
CA ARG A 21 7.35 3.35 17.64
C ARG A 21 8.12 4.39 18.46
N ARG A 22 8.51 5.51 17.83
CA ARG A 22 9.29 6.58 18.46
C ARG A 22 8.48 7.37 19.47
N THR A 23 7.22 7.66 19.17
CA THR A 23 6.38 8.56 19.99
C THR A 23 5.21 7.85 20.67
N GLY A 24 4.93 6.60 20.31
CA GLY A 24 3.77 5.85 20.78
C GLY A 24 2.42 6.32 20.22
N SER A 25 2.39 7.39 19.42
CA SER A 25 1.16 8.01 18.89
C SER A 25 0.59 7.23 17.71
N ILE A 26 -0.73 7.27 17.55
CA ILE A 26 -1.40 6.84 16.31
C ILE A 26 -1.15 7.90 15.23
N VAL A 27 -0.66 7.46 14.08
CA VAL A 27 -0.25 8.33 12.97
C VAL A 27 -0.98 8.03 11.67
N GLY A 28 -1.86 7.04 11.64
CA GLY A 28 -2.69 6.75 10.47
C GLY A 28 -3.48 5.45 10.61
N MET A 29 -4.12 5.06 9.52
CA MET A 29 -4.82 3.79 9.40
C MET A 29 -4.86 3.30 7.95
N GLY A 30 -5.14 2.01 7.79
CA GLY A 30 -5.44 1.37 6.51
C GLY A 30 -6.17 0.06 6.77
N SER A 31 -7.03 -0.34 5.84
CA SER A 31 -7.86 -1.54 6.01
C SER A 31 -7.56 -2.58 4.95
N TYR A 32 -7.40 -3.83 5.38
CA TYR A 32 -7.55 -4.95 4.47
C TYR A 32 -9.03 -5.08 4.13
N MET A 33 -9.37 -5.03 2.85
CA MET A 33 -10.75 -5.01 2.37
C MET A 33 -10.92 -6.03 1.25
N ARG A 34 -12.18 -6.44 1.04
CA ARG A 34 -12.57 -7.45 0.06
C ARG A 34 -11.65 -8.69 0.10
N PRO A 35 -11.46 -9.30 1.29
CA PRO A 35 -10.67 -10.51 1.37
C PRO A 35 -11.35 -11.61 0.55
N ASP A 36 -10.56 -12.34 -0.22
CA ASP A 36 -10.94 -13.58 -0.87
C ASP A 36 -9.92 -14.66 -0.46
N PRO A 37 -10.12 -15.28 0.73
CA PRO A 37 -9.18 -16.28 1.24
C PRO A 37 -9.10 -17.52 0.35
N ALA A 38 -10.17 -17.86 -0.37
CA ALA A 38 -10.20 -19.02 -1.26
C ALA A 38 -9.21 -18.87 -2.42
N ASN A 39 -9.01 -17.65 -2.91
CA ASN A 39 -8.06 -17.34 -3.99
C ASN A 39 -6.78 -16.64 -3.49
N GLY A 40 -6.66 -16.37 -2.19
CA GLY A 40 -5.53 -15.65 -1.62
C GLY A 40 -5.40 -14.23 -2.15
N VAL A 41 -6.51 -13.46 -2.17
CA VAL A 41 -6.54 -12.07 -2.65
C VAL A 41 -7.01 -11.14 -1.55
N VAL A 42 -6.37 -9.97 -1.42
CA VAL A 42 -6.85 -8.90 -0.55
C VAL A 42 -6.47 -7.53 -1.09
N GLU A 43 -7.27 -6.51 -0.78
CA GLU A 43 -6.94 -5.12 -1.07
C GLU A 43 -6.47 -4.40 0.19
N ILE A 44 -5.51 -3.48 0.05
CA ILE A 44 -5.33 -2.38 0.98
C ILE A 44 -6.08 -1.14 0.51
N GLY A 45 -6.97 -0.64 1.36
CA GLY A 45 -7.68 0.60 1.07
C GLY A 45 -8.15 1.29 2.34
N ALA A 46 -9.01 2.30 2.18
CA ALA A 46 -9.32 3.24 3.24
C ALA A 46 -8.05 3.79 3.92
N VAL A 47 -6.98 4.04 3.16
CA VAL A 47 -5.71 4.50 3.73
C VAL A 47 -5.82 5.98 4.10
N ALA A 48 -5.50 6.29 5.36
CA ALA A 48 -5.44 7.65 5.86
C ALA A 48 -4.15 7.87 6.65
N HIS A 49 -3.39 8.89 6.26
CA HIS A 49 -2.12 9.25 6.87
C HIS A 49 -2.24 10.58 7.61
N ALA A 50 -1.78 10.64 8.86
CA ALA A 50 -1.53 11.92 9.52
C ALA A 50 -0.41 12.68 8.77
N PRO A 51 -0.35 14.01 8.90
CA PRO A 51 0.66 14.83 8.21
C PRO A 51 2.11 14.34 8.42
N VAL A 52 2.43 13.81 9.60
CA VAL A 52 3.76 13.28 9.94
C VAL A 52 4.20 12.07 9.11
N MET A 53 3.25 11.36 8.48
CA MET A 53 3.55 10.24 7.57
C MET A 53 3.81 10.69 6.13
N GLN A 54 3.43 11.92 5.76
CA GLN A 54 3.55 12.37 4.37
C GLN A 54 5.02 12.46 3.96
N ARG A 55 5.39 11.75 2.91
CA ARG A 55 6.75 11.70 2.35
C ARG A 55 7.83 11.32 3.38
N SER A 56 7.47 10.48 4.37
CA SER A 56 8.41 10.01 5.40
C SER A 56 8.68 8.50 5.32
N PRO A 57 9.80 8.02 5.91
CA PRO A 57 10.10 6.59 5.99
C PRO A 57 8.99 5.77 6.64
N VAL A 58 8.33 6.32 7.67
CA VAL A 58 7.23 5.68 8.41
C VAL A 58 6.09 5.24 7.48
N SER A 59 5.74 6.05 6.47
CA SER A 59 4.71 5.68 5.50
C SER A 59 5.12 4.51 4.63
N THR A 60 6.39 4.48 4.19
CA THR A 60 6.92 3.38 3.37
C THR A 60 7.04 2.10 4.18
N GLU A 61 7.59 2.19 5.40
CA GLU A 61 7.69 1.06 6.34
C GLU A 61 6.31 0.46 6.63
N THR A 62 5.30 1.31 6.84
CA THR A 62 3.93 0.85 7.07
C THR A 62 3.40 0.02 5.90
N HIS A 63 3.58 0.48 4.66
CA HIS A 63 3.12 -0.26 3.48
C HIS A 63 3.93 -1.53 3.23
N TYR A 64 5.23 -1.51 3.53
CA TYR A 64 6.08 -2.70 3.53
C TYR A 64 5.57 -3.75 4.52
N LEU A 65 5.29 -3.36 5.76
CA LEU A 65 4.79 -4.28 6.79
C LEU A 65 3.43 -4.87 6.43
N LEU A 66 2.53 -4.06 5.84
CA LEU A 66 1.24 -4.54 5.36
C LEU A 66 1.41 -5.57 4.23
N ALA A 67 2.21 -5.25 3.20
CA ALA A 67 2.48 -6.17 2.10
C ALA A 67 3.17 -7.46 2.59
N ARG A 68 4.16 -7.34 3.49
CA ARG A 68 4.85 -8.47 4.08
C ARG A 68 3.90 -9.41 4.81
N HIS A 69 2.97 -8.87 5.59
CA HIS A 69 1.98 -9.69 6.28
C HIS A 69 1.11 -10.48 5.28
N VAL A 70 0.66 -9.84 4.20
CA VAL A 70 -0.14 -10.48 3.15
C VAL A 70 0.61 -11.64 2.49
N PHE A 71 1.88 -11.44 2.12
CA PHE A 71 2.64 -12.45 1.39
C PHE A 71 3.29 -13.52 2.28
N GLU A 72 3.85 -13.14 3.44
CA GLU A 72 4.66 -14.05 4.26
C GLU A 72 3.86 -14.72 5.38
N ASP A 73 2.91 -14.01 6.01
CA ASP A 73 2.14 -14.57 7.12
C ASP A 73 0.83 -15.22 6.63
N LEU A 74 0.13 -14.58 5.69
CA LEU A 74 -1.14 -15.09 5.15
C LEU A 74 -0.95 -16.01 3.94
N GLY A 75 0.20 -15.95 3.26
CA GLY A 75 0.47 -16.75 2.05
C GLY A 75 -0.42 -16.38 0.86
N TYR A 76 -0.90 -15.13 0.80
CA TYR A 76 -1.77 -14.67 -0.27
C TYR A 76 -0.98 -14.44 -1.55
N ARG A 77 -1.65 -14.64 -2.68
CA ARG A 77 -1.05 -14.61 -4.02
C ARG A 77 -1.14 -13.24 -4.67
N ARG A 78 -2.06 -12.39 -4.20
CA ARG A 78 -2.35 -11.09 -4.81
C ARG A 78 -2.74 -10.05 -3.77
N TYR A 79 -2.09 -8.91 -3.85
CA TYR A 79 -2.33 -7.74 -3.02
C TYR A 79 -2.72 -6.55 -3.89
N GLU A 80 -3.90 -5.99 -3.67
CA GLU A 80 -4.49 -5.01 -4.57
C GLU A 80 -4.45 -3.58 -4.01
N TRP A 81 -4.32 -2.61 -4.92
CA TRP A 81 -4.52 -1.20 -4.67
C TRP A 81 -5.50 -0.63 -5.70
N LYS A 82 -6.53 0.10 -5.22
CA LYS A 82 -7.51 0.75 -6.10
C LYS A 82 -7.72 2.19 -5.69
N CYS A 83 -7.82 3.06 -6.70
CA CYS A 83 -8.05 4.48 -6.46
C CYS A 83 -8.96 5.07 -7.52
N HIS A 84 -9.49 6.26 -7.24
CA HIS A 84 -10.14 7.07 -8.27
C HIS A 84 -9.12 7.34 -9.39
N ASN A 85 -9.47 7.15 -10.65
CA ASN A 85 -8.53 7.28 -11.77
C ASN A 85 -7.86 8.67 -11.82
N GLU A 86 -8.62 9.71 -11.49
CA GLU A 86 -8.11 11.10 -11.41
C GLU A 86 -7.23 11.38 -10.17
N ASN A 87 -7.14 10.47 -9.19
CA ASN A 87 -6.31 10.66 -8.00
C ASN A 87 -4.84 10.35 -8.30
N ALA A 88 -4.16 11.31 -8.93
CA ALA A 88 -2.76 11.19 -9.33
C ALA A 88 -1.81 10.92 -8.14
N ALA A 89 -2.10 11.43 -6.95
CA ALA A 89 -1.26 11.18 -5.77
C ALA A 89 -1.31 9.72 -5.32
N SER A 90 -2.50 9.10 -5.34
CA SER A 90 -2.68 7.69 -5.02
C SER A 90 -2.05 6.79 -6.08
N LYS A 91 -2.21 7.11 -7.38
CA LYS A 91 -1.56 6.38 -8.48
C LYS A 91 -0.04 6.37 -8.35
N ARG A 92 0.58 7.53 -8.16
CA ARG A 92 2.03 7.65 -7.91
C ARG A 92 2.49 6.85 -6.69
N THR A 93 1.66 6.78 -5.65
CA THR A 93 1.98 6.01 -4.45
C THR A 93 1.99 4.51 -4.75
N ALA A 94 0.96 4.00 -5.44
CA ALA A 94 0.88 2.60 -5.87
C ALA A 94 2.09 2.22 -6.73
N GLU A 95 2.39 3.01 -7.75
CA GLU A 95 3.51 2.80 -8.67
C GLU A 95 4.87 2.83 -7.95
N ARG A 96 5.07 3.81 -7.05
CA ARG A 96 6.29 3.93 -6.23
C ARG A 96 6.49 2.69 -5.36
N LEU A 97 5.44 2.24 -4.68
CA LEU A 97 5.50 1.09 -3.79
C LEU A 97 5.73 -0.22 -4.55
N GLY A 98 5.42 -0.25 -5.85
CA GLY A 98 5.68 -1.40 -6.72
C GLY A 98 4.45 -2.19 -7.11
N PHE A 99 3.26 -1.62 -6.95
CA PHE A 99 2.08 -2.18 -7.59
C PHE A 99 2.15 -1.93 -9.11
N THR A 100 1.86 -2.98 -9.88
CA THR A 100 1.74 -2.97 -11.34
C THR A 100 0.34 -2.53 -11.74
N PHE A 101 0.21 -1.59 -12.68
CA PHE A 101 -1.09 -1.14 -13.21
C PHE A 101 -1.72 -2.21 -14.12
N GLU A 102 -3.02 -2.46 -13.95
CA GLU A 102 -3.72 -3.50 -14.71
C GLU A 102 -4.89 -2.97 -15.54
N GLY A 103 -5.42 -1.79 -15.23
CA GLY A 103 -6.50 -1.20 -16.03
C GLY A 103 -7.38 -0.20 -15.29
N ILE A 104 -8.33 0.34 -16.05
CA ILE A 104 -9.35 1.26 -15.55
C ILE A 104 -10.72 0.68 -15.79
N PHE A 105 -11.49 0.52 -14.72
CA PHE A 105 -12.92 0.26 -14.83
C PHE A 105 -13.64 1.59 -14.96
N ARG A 106 -14.16 1.86 -16.17
CA ARG A 106 -14.94 3.05 -16.49
C ARG A 106 -16.31 2.97 -15.83
N GLN A 107 -16.77 4.08 -15.26
CA GLN A 107 -18.03 4.18 -14.52
C GLN A 107 -18.21 3.09 -13.46
N HIS A 108 -17.12 2.71 -12.78
CA HIS A 108 -17.14 1.61 -11.82
C HIS A 108 -18.14 1.86 -10.69
N ILE A 109 -18.16 3.06 -10.12
CA ILE A 109 -19.11 3.45 -9.07
C ILE A 109 -19.50 4.94 -9.18
N VAL A 110 -20.63 5.30 -8.57
CA VAL A 110 -20.93 6.70 -8.21
C VAL A 110 -20.46 6.92 -6.77
N SER A 111 -19.60 7.91 -6.56
CA SER A 111 -19.04 8.24 -5.25
C SER A 111 -19.18 9.72 -4.99
N LYS A 112 -19.72 10.09 -3.82
CA LYS A 112 -19.95 11.50 -3.44
C LYS A 112 -20.73 12.30 -4.51
N GLY A 113 -21.71 11.65 -5.15
CA GLY A 113 -22.57 12.27 -6.16
C GLY A 113 -21.96 12.42 -7.56
N ALA A 114 -20.76 11.89 -7.82
CA ALA A 114 -20.10 11.98 -9.12
C ALA A 114 -19.65 10.61 -9.65
N ASN A 115 -19.45 10.52 -10.96
CA ASN A 115 -18.82 9.36 -11.59
C ASN A 115 -17.43 9.11 -11.02
N ARG A 116 -17.09 7.83 -10.81
CA ARG A 116 -15.74 7.40 -10.47
C ARG A 116 -15.32 6.23 -11.35
N ASP A 117 -14.39 6.54 -12.24
CA ASP A 117 -13.53 5.53 -12.86
C ASP A 117 -12.52 5.02 -11.82
N THR A 118 -12.27 3.72 -11.79
CA THR A 118 -11.34 3.11 -10.83
C THR A 118 -10.12 2.59 -11.54
N ALA A 119 -8.94 3.07 -11.16
CA ALA A 119 -7.66 2.52 -11.58
C ALA A 119 -7.28 1.36 -10.65
N TRP A 120 -6.84 0.26 -11.25
CA TRP A 120 -6.50 -0.99 -10.58
C TRP A 120 -5.00 -1.27 -10.68
N TYR A 121 -4.43 -1.66 -9.55
CA TYR A 121 -3.05 -2.08 -9.45
C TYR A 121 -2.92 -3.31 -8.55
N SER A 122 -1.86 -4.09 -8.73
CA SER A 122 -1.57 -5.25 -7.90
C SER A 122 -0.07 -5.47 -7.66
N MET A 123 0.25 -6.14 -6.56
CA MET A 123 1.48 -6.91 -6.38
C MET A 123 1.10 -8.39 -6.34
N ILE A 124 1.94 -9.26 -6.89
CA ILE A 124 1.75 -10.72 -6.81
C ILE A 124 2.88 -11.41 -6.05
N ASP A 125 2.60 -12.63 -5.59
CA ASP A 125 3.53 -13.48 -4.83
C ASP A 125 4.91 -13.62 -5.50
N SER A 126 4.98 -13.82 -6.80
CA SER A 126 6.24 -13.95 -7.53
C SER A 126 7.06 -12.65 -7.62
N GLU A 127 6.43 -11.49 -7.48
CA GLU A 127 7.11 -10.18 -7.46
C GLU A 127 7.63 -9.84 -6.05
N TRP A 128 7.00 -10.40 -5.01
CA TRP A 128 7.24 -10.03 -3.62
C TRP A 128 8.71 -10.17 -3.18
N PRO A 129 9.46 -11.25 -3.48
CA PRO A 129 10.84 -11.39 -3.02
C PRO A 129 11.74 -10.23 -3.46
N ALA A 130 11.60 -9.76 -4.70
CA ALA A 130 12.36 -8.63 -5.22
C ALA A 130 11.88 -7.30 -4.61
N LEU A 131 10.57 -7.10 -4.52
CA LEU A 131 9.99 -5.89 -3.90
C LEU A 131 10.39 -5.77 -2.43
N LYS A 132 10.37 -6.86 -1.67
CA LYS A 132 10.85 -6.96 -0.29
C LYS A 132 12.30 -6.49 -0.18
N ALA A 133 13.19 -7.05 -1.01
CA ALA A 133 14.60 -6.67 -1.00
C ALA A 133 14.79 -5.17 -1.28
N ALA A 134 14.01 -4.60 -2.21
CA ALA A 134 14.04 -3.15 -2.46
C ALA A 134 13.53 -2.32 -1.28
N PHE A 135 12.45 -2.74 -0.62
CA PHE A 135 11.95 -2.07 0.58
C PHE A 135 12.98 -2.10 1.70
N GLU A 136 13.59 -3.26 1.95
CA GLU A 136 14.60 -3.44 3.00
C GLU A 136 15.84 -2.60 2.72
N ALA A 137 16.34 -2.60 1.47
CA ALA A 137 17.45 -1.73 1.06
C ALA A 137 17.10 -0.23 1.17
N TRP A 138 15.87 0.17 0.85
CA TRP A 138 15.44 1.56 0.97
C TRP A 138 15.28 2.01 2.43
N LEU A 139 14.77 1.12 3.30
CA LEU A 139 14.54 1.36 4.73
C LEU A 139 15.83 1.24 5.57
N ALA A 140 16.89 0.66 5.00
CA ALA A 140 18.18 0.52 5.65
C ALA A 140 18.71 1.90 6.10
N PRO A 141 19.27 2.03 7.32
CA PRO A 141 19.79 3.31 7.83
C PRO A 141 20.79 3.97 6.88
N GLU A 142 21.57 3.17 6.15
CA GLU A 142 22.60 3.61 5.20
C GLU A 142 22.01 4.37 4.00
N ASN A 143 20.72 4.18 3.71
CA ASN A 143 20.03 4.91 2.64
C ASN A 143 19.52 6.29 3.10
N PHE A 144 19.85 6.75 4.31
CA PHE A 144 19.47 8.07 4.80
C PHE A 144 20.69 8.88 5.24
N ASP A 145 20.79 10.13 4.77
CA ASP A 145 21.86 11.04 5.16
C ASP A 145 21.69 11.55 6.61
N GLN A 146 22.67 12.31 7.11
CA GLN A 146 22.65 12.90 8.44
C GLN A 146 21.44 13.82 8.72
N ASN A 147 20.73 14.28 7.69
CA ASN A 147 19.53 15.10 7.78
C ASN A 147 18.23 14.28 7.61
N GLY A 148 18.33 12.94 7.52
CA GLY A 148 17.21 12.04 7.31
C GLY A 148 16.65 12.06 5.88
N ARG A 149 17.41 12.56 4.89
CA ARG A 149 17.00 12.54 3.48
C ARG A 149 17.46 11.23 2.84
N GLN A 150 16.58 10.62 2.05
CA GLN A 150 16.92 9.42 1.30
C GLN A 150 18.09 9.68 0.32
N VAL A 151 19.06 8.77 0.27
CA VAL A 151 20.20 8.79 -0.67
C VAL A 151 19.76 8.25 -2.03
N ARG A 152 19.05 7.12 -2.05
CA ARG A 152 18.42 6.54 -3.24
C ARG A 152 16.90 6.48 -3.07
N ARG A 153 16.18 6.69 -4.18
CA ARG A 153 14.72 6.51 -4.23
C ARG A 153 14.38 5.02 -4.30
N LEU A 154 13.22 4.63 -3.77
CA LEU A 154 12.74 3.25 -3.80
C LEU A 154 12.60 2.74 -5.24
N GLU A 155 12.13 3.61 -6.13
CA GLU A 155 11.97 3.33 -7.55
C GLU A 155 13.32 3.02 -8.23
N ASP A 156 14.40 3.73 -7.84
CA ASP A 156 15.73 3.51 -8.41
C ASP A 156 16.36 2.22 -7.91
N ILE A 157 16.10 1.83 -6.65
CA ILE A 157 16.54 0.57 -6.07
C ILE A 157 15.84 -0.60 -6.76
N ARG A 158 14.51 -0.52 -6.92
CA ARG A 158 13.74 -1.53 -7.66
C ARG A 158 14.23 -1.68 -9.10
N ALA A 159 14.48 -0.56 -9.77
CA ALA A 159 14.93 -0.56 -11.15
C ALA A 159 16.33 -1.18 -11.32
N SER A 160 17.28 -0.95 -10.39
CA SER A 160 18.61 -1.58 -10.46
C SER A 160 18.56 -3.09 -10.24
N GLN A 161 17.73 -3.56 -9.29
CA GLN A 161 17.57 -5.00 -9.04
C GLN A 161 17.01 -5.75 -10.25
N MET A 162 16.08 -5.15 -11.00
CA MET A 162 15.59 -5.74 -12.25
C MET A 162 16.64 -5.81 -13.36
N ARG A 163 17.68 -4.95 -13.32
CA ARG A 163 18.77 -4.96 -14.31
C ARG A 163 19.93 -5.90 -13.94
N GLY A 164 19.95 -6.46 -12.74
CA GLY A 164 21.02 -7.38 -12.29
C GLY A 164 22.35 -6.70 -11.97
N GLU A 165 22.33 -5.41 -11.61
CA GLU A 165 23.47 -4.64 -11.09
C GLU A 165 23.66 -4.87 -9.58
#